data_AF-A0A7S6S2I8-F1
#
_entry.id   AF-A0A7S6S2I8-F1
#
_cell.length_a   1.000
_cell.length_b   1.000
_cell.length_c   1.000
_cell.angle_alpha   90.00
_cell.angle_beta   90.00
_cell.angle_gamma   90.00
#
_symmetry.space_group_name_H-M   'P 1'
#
loop_
_entity.id
_entity.type
_entity.pdbx_description
1 polymer ?
#
loop_
_entity_poly.entity_id
_entity_poly.type
_entity_poly.pdbx_seq_one_letter_code
_entity_poly.pdbx_strand_id
1 'polypeptide(L)'
;MTGLIHRSTVTAMILAVAGGLTSPAVAQGRPRDVVTQRTAAVMDDLVRTGDLERAETELAALFDSLIGYAAIREVEAFRETACHLRLVRQLKAADLQWPIDTITFLRDNPTFARALAFAARPDQEKMKEVYALVDRFRQERGDRVEKYANLAAAICVVHDRPLRRNYNENVVSAPDPIALFDFFLANEKRMTFGLTGVPAELLIYVVDATASIEELHWAAAKYAGHPAVGSLFFDIQYDYDHYRTGAPKKSTQAGWNLPNILRYGGVCADQAYYAVTVGKAIGVPTAYTIGVGADVSHAWVGFLQADKRQAWWNFETGRYDAYIGLKGLVFDPQIRRPVNDSQVALLAAFALSRPEDRCTAAAFVDAAARLNGLSRDKASFDPRPLSPPPGGRAPRPIRSTVVKDQLALLEAGLKASPGYADGWFLLRGMAADGLLSLDDKKTWAGVLDRLCGQRFPDFSLSILIPMIESVEDVKEQDTLWNNVFRSYQGRHDLAAEVRMKQAEMWEKRGEVNRAGDCYLDVIRRYANAGPFVITALAKAEKLLRDSNRAAEVPALYAAAWQSIQRPEDMAGQFAVQSNWYRVGMLYAGKLEEAGQNQMAAQVRATVKGS
;
A
#
# COMPACT_ATOMS: atom_id res chain seq x y z
N MET A 1 56.39 -24.22 76.73
CA MET A 1 55.42 -25.32 76.78
C MET A 1 54.32 -25.01 75.76
N THR A 2 54.47 -25.37 74.48
CA THR A 2 54.15 -26.66 73.83
C THR A 2 52.63 -26.94 73.81
N GLY A 3 51.96 -27.24 72.69
CA GLY A 3 52.42 -27.82 71.42
C GLY A 3 51.57 -27.39 70.20
N LEU A 4 52.19 -27.38 69.01
CA LEU A 4 52.23 -28.47 67.99
C LEU A 4 50.87 -28.62 67.28
N ILE A 5 50.65 -28.11 66.06
CA ILE A 5 51.18 -28.53 64.75
C ILE A 5 51.11 -30.05 64.53
N HIS A 6 50.10 -30.48 63.77
CA HIS A 6 50.19 -31.69 62.95
C HIS A 6 49.69 -31.43 61.53
N ARG A 7 50.60 -31.64 60.58
CA ARG A 7 50.36 -31.74 59.14
C ARG A 7 49.76 -33.12 58.84
N SER A 8 48.87 -33.20 57.86
CA SER A 8 48.69 -34.41 57.04
C SER A 8 48.18 -34.03 55.65
N THR A 9 49.15 -34.02 54.75
CA THR A 9 49.19 -34.41 53.33
C THR A 9 47.90 -34.82 52.61
N VAL A 10 47.58 -34.04 51.57
CA VAL A 10 47.21 -34.40 50.18
C VAL A 10 46.67 -35.81 49.92
N THR A 11 45.43 -35.88 49.44
CA THR A 11 45.07 -36.73 48.29
C THR A 11 44.00 -35.99 47.48
N ALA A 12 44.41 -35.53 46.29
CA ALA A 12 43.52 -34.96 45.29
C ALA A 12 42.68 -36.09 44.68
N MET A 13 41.36 -36.03 44.87
CA MET A 13 40.41 -36.84 44.12
C MET A 13 39.77 -35.93 43.06
N ILE A 14 40.31 -36.02 41.84
CA ILE A 14 39.68 -35.49 40.64
C ILE A 14 38.44 -36.35 40.38
N LEU A 15 37.26 -35.85 40.75
CA LEU A 15 36.00 -36.35 40.19
C LEU A 15 35.70 -35.55 38.94
N ALA A 16 35.98 -36.17 37.79
CA ALA A 16 35.43 -35.75 36.52
C ALA A 16 33.91 -35.98 36.54
N VAL A 17 33.13 -34.94 36.87
CA VAL A 17 31.70 -34.94 36.57
C VAL A 17 31.57 -34.58 35.10
N ALA A 18 31.55 -35.61 34.26
CA ALA A 18 30.98 -35.52 32.92
C ALA A 18 29.46 -35.32 33.06
N GLY A 19 29.07 -34.07 33.35
CA GLY A 19 27.69 -33.63 33.29
C GLY A 19 27.31 -33.51 31.82
N GLY A 20 26.83 -34.62 31.24
CA GLY A 20 26.20 -34.61 29.93
C GLY A 20 25.10 -33.56 29.91
N LEU A 21 25.23 -32.60 28.98
CA LEU A 21 24.13 -31.73 28.57
C LEU A 21 23.04 -32.64 27.98
N THR A 22 22.11 -33.09 28.81
CA THR A 22 20.90 -33.72 28.33
C THR A 22 20.09 -32.63 27.64
N SER A 23 20.09 -32.64 26.31
CA SER A 23 19.13 -31.91 25.50
C SER A 23 17.72 -32.10 26.09
N PRO A 24 16.93 -31.04 26.24
CA PRO A 24 15.55 -31.19 26.69
C PRO A 24 14.83 -32.11 25.71
N ALA A 25 14.20 -33.17 26.23
CA ALA A 25 13.41 -34.10 25.45
C ALA A 25 12.35 -33.30 24.67
N VAL A 26 12.48 -33.25 23.35
CA VAL A 26 11.45 -32.67 22.47
C VAL A 26 10.23 -33.56 22.59
N ALA A 27 9.18 -33.04 23.22
CA ALA A 27 7.92 -33.74 23.38
C ALA A 27 7.36 -34.12 21.99
N GLN A 28 6.80 -35.32 21.86
CA GLN A 28 5.96 -35.71 20.73
C GLN A 28 4.61 -34.96 20.84
N GLY A 29 4.65 -33.65 20.60
CA GLY A 29 3.51 -32.73 20.72
C GLY A 29 2.86 -32.38 19.38
N ARG A 30 1.76 -31.63 19.42
CA ARG A 30 1.18 -31.07 18.19
C ARG A 30 2.21 -30.14 17.52
N PRO A 31 2.19 -29.97 16.19
CA PRO A 31 3.15 -29.10 15.48
C PRO A 31 3.29 -27.71 16.11
N ARG A 32 2.16 -27.12 16.56
CA ARG A 32 2.13 -25.86 17.30
C ARG A 32 3.02 -25.89 18.55
N ASP A 33 2.87 -26.87 19.43
CA ASP A 33 3.58 -26.91 20.71
C ASP A 33 5.09 -27.01 20.51
N VAL A 34 5.51 -27.85 19.55
CA VAL A 34 6.92 -28.01 19.17
C VAL A 34 7.50 -26.70 18.62
N VAL A 35 6.73 -26.00 17.78
CA VAL A 35 7.15 -24.72 17.19
C VAL A 35 7.23 -23.64 18.24
N THR A 36 6.24 -23.50 19.10
CA THR A 36 6.25 -22.52 20.20
C THR A 36 7.46 -22.73 21.11
N GLN A 37 7.73 -23.98 21.51
CA GLN A 37 8.90 -24.30 22.33
C GLN A 37 10.22 -23.97 21.64
N ARG A 38 10.36 -24.32 20.35
CA ARG A 38 11.60 -24.07 19.59
C ARG A 38 11.83 -22.58 19.35
N THR A 39 10.80 -21.86 18.93
CA THR A 39 10.86 -20.42 18.70
C THR A 39 11.22 -19.68 19.99
N ALA A 40 10.60 -20.04 21.12
CA ALA A 40 10.98 -19.48 22.42
C ALA A 40 12.46 -19.77 22.75
N ALA A 41 12.92 -21.02 22.58
CA ALA A 41 14.32 -21.37 22.85
C ALA A 41 15.32 -20.57 21.99
N VAL A 42 14.99 -20.30 20.72
CA VAL A 42 15.83 -19.46 19.85
C VAL A 42 15.88 -18.02 20.36
N MET A 43 14.75 -17.44 20.76
CA MET A 43 14.73 -16.07 21.31
C MET A 43 15.42 -15.96 22.66
N ASP A 44 15.34 -17.00 23.48
CA ASP A 44 16.07 -17.10 24.75
C ASP A 44 17.57 -17.08 24.53
N ASP A 45 18.04 -17.85 23.56
CA ASP A 45 19.45 -17.86 23.18
C ASP A 45 19.87 -16.52 22.58
N LEU A 46 19.03 -15.90 21.76
CA LEU A 46 19.29 -14.59 21.18
C LEU A 46 19.46 -13.52 22.25
N VAL A 47 18.57 -13.45 23.25
CA VAL A 47 18.70 -12.48 24.36
C VAL A 47 19.99 -12.72 25.15
N ARG A 48 20.38 -13.99 25.34
CA ARG A 48 21.58 -14.34 26.09
C ARG A 48 22.88 -14.03 25.32
N THR A 49 22.89 -14.25 24.01
CA THR A 49 24.14 -14.27 23.22
C THR A 49 24.28 -13.08 22.28
N GLY A 50 23.18 -12.43 21.89
CA GLY A 50 23.15 -11.42 20.83
C GLY A 50 23.39 -11.99 19.42
N ASP A 51 23.44 -13.30 19.23
CA ASP A 51 23.79 -13.95 17.95
C ASP A 51 22.60 -13.98 16.98
N LEU A 52 22.45 -12.91 16.21
CA LEU A 52 21.40 -12.74 15.20
C LEU A 52 21.54 -13.72 14.02
N GLU A 53 22.77 -14.07 13.63
CA GLU A 53 23.03 -14.99 12.51
C GLU A 53 22.54 -16.39 12.81
N ARG A 54 22.86 -16.87 14.02
CA ARG A 54 22.38 -18.16 14.50
C ARG A 54 20.87 -18.17 14.66
N ALA A 55 20.28 -17.13 15.26
CA ALA A 55 18.84 -17.02 15.43
C ALA A 55 18.11 -17.03 14.07
N GLU A 56 18.60 -16.28 13.08
CA GLU A 56 18.01 -16.28 11.73
C GLU A 56 18.10 -17.68 11.11
N THR A 57 19.26 -18.32 11.19
CA THR A 57 19.48 -19.65 10.60
C THR A 57 18.53 -20.69 11.20
N GLU A 58 18.40 -20.71 12.53
CA GLU A 58 17.53 -21.66 13.23
C GLU A 58 16.04 -21.40 12.93
N LEU A 59 15.60 -20.14 12.92
CA LEU A 59 14.22 -19.76 12.58
C LEU A 59 13.88 -20.00 11.10
N ALA A 60 14.81 -19.74 10.19
CA ALA A 60 14.64 -20.01 8.76
C ALA A 60 14.51 -21.52 8.51
N ALA A 61 15.34 -22.35 9.16
CA ALA A 61 15.22 -23.80 9.08
C ALA A 61 13.90 -24.32 9.66
N LEU A 62 13.43 -23.73 10.77
CA LEU A 62 12.12 -24.06 11.34
C LEU A 62 10.97 -23.65 10.41
N PHE A 63 11.08 -22.49 9.76
CA PHE A 63 10.09 -22.03 8.79
C PHE A 63 10.05 -22.91 7.55
N ASP A 64 11.19 -23.30 6.99
CA ASP A 64 11.27 -24.25 5.88
C ASP A 64 10.67 -25.61 6.29
N SER A 65 10.87 -26.06 7.53
CA SER A 65 10.24 -27.27 8.10
C SER A 65 8.71 -27.15 8.14
N LEU A 66 8.16 -25.98 8.51
CA LEU A 66 6.72 -25.73 8.48
C LEU A 66 6.18 -25.74 7.05
N ILE A 67 6.83 -25.04 6.13
CA ILE A 67 6.45 -25.02 4.71
C ILE A 67 6.40 -26.45 4.16
N GLY A 68 7.42 -27.25 4.45
CA GLY A 68 7.58 -28.61 3.95
C GLY A 68 6.62 -29.62 4.55
N TYR A 69 6.26 -29.53 5.83
CA TYR A 69 5.56 -30.62 6.53
C TYR A 69 4.25 -30.24 7.22
N ALA A 70 3.99 -28.96 7.50
CA ALA A 70 2.79 -28.54 8.21
C ALA A 70 1.60 -28.30 7.27
N ALA A 71 0.43 -28.80 7.65
CA ALA A 71 -0.81 -28.53 6.92
C ALA A 71 -1.17 -27.03 6.99
N ILE A 72 -1.89 -26.51 5.98
CA ILE A 72 -2.34 -25.10 5.97
C ILE A 72 -3.14 -24.74 7.23
N ARG A 73 -3.85 -25.70 7.84
CA ARG A 73 -4.61 -25.46 9.07
C ARG A 73 -3.76 -25.18 10.31
N GLU A 74 -2.45 -25.45 10.28
CA GLU A 74 -1.52 -25.21 11.40
C GLU A 74 -1.07 -23.73 11.43
N VAL A 75 -2.03 -22.81 11.31
CA VAL A 75 -1.81 -21.38 11.02
C VAL A 75 -1.02 -20.69 12.14
N GLU A 76 -1.26 -21.06 13.39
CA GLU A 76 -0.55 -20.54 14.56
C GLU A 76 0.97 -20.73 14.44
N ALA A 77 1.40 -21.92 14.01
CA ALA A 77 2.82 -22.26 13.89
C ALA A 77 3.52 -21.45 12.79
N PHE A 78 2.83 -21.22 11.66
CA PHE A 78 3.32 -20.34 10.61
C PHE A 78 3.46 -18.90 11.10
N ARG A 79 2.42 -18.37 11.76
CA ARG A 79 2.42 -16.99 12.28
C ARG A 79 3.54 -16.73 13.27
N GLU A 80 3.72 -17.64 14.22
CA GLU A 80 4.72 -17.49 15.28
C GLU A 80 6.14 -17.47 14.71
N THR A 81 6.48 -18.48 13.90
CA THR A 81 7.80 -18.58 13.28
C THR A 81 8.07 -17.41 12.32
N ALA A 82 7.09 -17.04 11.48
CA ALA A 82 7.24 -15.93 10.55
C ALA A 82 7.46 -14.59 11.28
N CYS A 83 6.71 -14.34 12.35
CA CYS A 83 6.87 -13.14 13.17
C CYS A 83 8.29 -13.00 13.71
N HIS A 84 8.85 -14.09 14.27
CA HIS A 84 10.18 -14.05 14.88
C HIS A 84 11.29 -13.99 13.83
N LEU A 85 11.14 -14.74 12.72
CA LEU A 85 12.07 -14.68 11.60
C LEU A 85 12.12 -13.28 10.99
N ARG A 86 10.98 -12.61 10.83
CA ARG A 86 10.89 -11.21 10.39
C ARG A 86 11.63 -10.29 11.34
N LEU A 87 11.36 -10.40 12.64
CA LEU A 87 12.00 -9.55 13.65
C LEU A 87 13.52 -9.71 13.67
N VAL A 88 14.03 -10.94 13.61
CA VAL A 88 15.48 -11.20 13.58
C VAL A 88 16.13 -10.66 12.31
N ARG A 89 15.49 -10.86 11.15
CA ARG A 89 15.98 -10.28 9.87
C ARG A 89 16.02 -8.76 9.89
N GLN A 90 15.01 -8.14 10.48
CA GLN A 90 14.93 -6.69 10.65
C GLN A 90 16.06 -6.17 11.57
N LEU A 91 16.27 -6.81 12.73
CA LEU A 91 17.38 -6.48 13.64
C LEU A 91 18.74 -6.63 12.97
N LYS A 92 18.94 -7.69 12.18
CA LYS A 92 20.18 -7.92 11.42
C LYS A 92 20.37 -6.88 10.31
N ALA A 93 19.33 -6.58 9.53
CA ALA A 93 19.37 -5.56 8.48
C ALA A 93 19.66 -4.15 9.01
N ALA A 94 19.42 -3.93 10.30
CA ALA A 94 19.73 -2.68 10.95
C ALA A 94 21.24 -2.48 11.23
N ASP A 95 22.05 -3.53 11.08
CA ASP A 95 23.53 -3.54 11.14
C ASP A 95 24.10 -2.78 12.34
N LEU A 96 23.54 -3.08 13.52
CA LEU A 96 23.96 -2.49 14.79
C LEU A 96 24.23 -3.60 15.80
N GLN A 97 25.23 -3.35 16.65
CA GLN A 97 25.33 -4.07 17.91
C GLN A 97 24.21 -3.57 18.82
N TRP A 98 23.07 -4.26 18.77
CA TRP A 98 21.93 -3.92 19.59
C TRP A 98 22.24 -4.19 21.06
N PRO A 99 21.97 -3.24 21.97
CA PRO A 99 22.00 -3.53 23.40
C PRO A 99 21.10 -4.73 23.69
N ILE A 100 21.59 -5.66 24.52
CA ILE A 100 20.80 -6.80 25.00
C ILE A 100 19.47 -6.30 25.60
N ASP A 101 19.47 -5.11 26.22
CA ASP A 101 18.29 -4.44 26.76
C ASP A 101 17.22 -4.15 25.70
N THR A 102 17.59 -3.77 24.47
CA THR A 102 16.63 -3.50 23.38
C THR A 102 16.00 -4.81 22.89
N ILE A 103 16.79 -5.88 22.75
CA ILE A 103 16.30 -7.21 22.38
C ILE A 103 15.38 -7.77 23.48
N THR A 104 15.80 -7.62 24.74
CA THR A 104 15.01 -8.01 25.93
C THR A 104 13.70 -7.24 25.97
N PHE A 105 13.73 -5.92 25.73
CA PHE A 105 12.52 -5.10 25.67
C PHE A 105 11.53 -5.59 24.61
N LEU A 106 11.99 -5.90 23.39
CA LEU A 106 11.12 -6.44 22.34
C LEU A 106 10.51 -7.78 22.75
N ARG A 107 11.28 -8.64 23.42
CA ARG A 107 10.78 -9.92 23.94
C ARG A 107 9.72 -9.72 25.02
N ASP A 108 9.92 -8.79 25.93
CA ASP A 108 9.00 -8.50 27.03
C ASP A 108 7.75 -7.72 26.58
N ASN A 109 7.77 -7.16 25.36
CA ASN A 109 6.67 -6.43 24.72
C ASN A 109 6.22 -7.13 23.43
N PRO A 110 5.63 -8.35 23.52
CA PRO A 110 5.38 -9.21 22.36
C PRO A 110 4.32 -8.66 21.40
N THR A 111 3.38 -7.83 21.87
CA THR A 111 2.40 -7.19 20.97
C THR A 111 3.08 -6.12 20.14
N PHE A 112 3.95 -5.31 20.75
CA PHE A 112 4.75 -4.32 20.03
C PHE A 112 5.73 -4.97 19.05
N ALA A 113 6.49 -5.98 19.49
CA ALA A 113 7.42 -6.68 18.61
C ALA A 113 6.71 -7.31 17.41
N ARG A 114 5.51 -7.88 17.61
CA ARG A 114 4.69 -8.40 16.51
C ARG A 114 4.21 -7.30 15.57
N ALA A 115 3.69 -6.20 16.11
CA ALA A 115 3.24 -5.08 15.30
C ALA A 115 4.37 -4.53 14.42
N LEU A 116 5.57 -4.38 14.99
CA LEU A 116 6.76 -3.94 14.26
C LEU A 116 7.20 -4.97 13.21
N ALA A 117 7.24 -6.26 13.56
CA ALA A 117 7.64 -7.34 12.65
C ALA A 117 6.81 -7.40 11.36
N PHE A 118 5.51 -7.07 11.45
CA PHE A 118 4.63 -7.06 10.28
C PHE A 118 4.49 -5.69 9.61
N ALA A 119 4.67 -4.58 10.36
CA ALA A 119 4.64 -3.25 9.78
C ALA A 119 5.90 -2.96 8.96
N ALA A 120 7.09 -3.28 9.47
CA ALA A 120 8.36 -2.89 8.86
C ALA A 120 8.62 -3.59 7.50
N ARG A 121 9.23 -2.83 6.59
CA ARG A 121 9.61 -3.19 5.22
C ARG A 121 11.12 -2.96 5.03
N PRO A 122 11.98 -3.92 5.42
CA PRO A 122 13.45 -3.78 5.40
C PRO A 122 14.05 -3.25 4.10
N ASP A 123 13.50 -3.66 2.95
CA ASP A 123 14.02 -3.27 1.63
C ASP A 123 13.66 -1.83 1.21
N GLN A 124 12.83 -1.12 1.97
CA GLN A 124 12.34 0.23 1.67
C GLN A 124 12.63 1.24 2.79
N GLU A 125 13.10 0.74 3.93
CA GLU A 125 13.23 1.46 5.19
C GLU A 125 14.66 1.45 5.72
N LYS A 126 14.99 2.46 6.52
CA LYS A 126 16.27 2.52 7.23
C LYS A 126 16.11 1.76 8.55
N MET A 127 16.29 0.44 8.51
CA MET A 127 16.14 -0.43 9.68
C MET A 127 16.94 0.06 10.89
N LYS A 128 18.16 0.57 10.67
CA LYS A 128 18.97 1.24 11.70
C LYS A 128 18.19 2.30 12.50
N GLU A 129 17.49 3.18 11.78
CA GLU A 129 16.75 4.30 12.37
C GLU A 129 15.41 3.86 12.97
N VAL A 130 14.75 2.88 12.35
CA VAL A 130 13.54 2.24 12.92
C VAL A 130 13.83 1.72 14.32
N TYR A 131 14.92 0.97 14.50
CA TYR A 131 15.27 0.40 15.81
C TYR A 131 15.97 1.39 16.74
N ALA A 132 16.59 2.46 16.23
CA ALA A 132 16.98 3.59 17.07
C ALA A 132 15.75 4.23 17.74
N LEU A 133 14.63 4.36 17.01
CA LEU A 133 13.35 4.80 17.60
C LEU A 133 12.76 3.79 18.57
N VAL A 134 12.87 2.48 18.30
CA VAL A 134 12.50 1.44 19.27
C VAL A 134 13.25 1.64 20.59
N ASP A 135 14.55 1.89 20.53
CA ASP A 135 15.35 2.09 21.73
C ASP A 135 14.98 3.39 22.47
N ARG A 136 14.69 4.47 21.73
CA ARG A 136 14.13 5.70 22.34
C ARG A 136 12.79 5.44 23.03
N PHE A 137 11.89 4.69 22.40
CA PHE A 137 10.62 4.31 23.02
C PHE A 137 10.82 3.49 24.30
N ARG A 138 11.77 2.54 24.31
CA ARG A 138 12.15 1.79 25.51
C ARG A 138 12.59 2.72 26.63
N GLN A 139 13.47 3.67 26.34
CA GLN A 139 14.03 4.59 27.33
C GLN A 139 13.00 5.59 27.87
N GLU A 140 12.16 6.15 27.00
CA GLU A 140 11.32 7.29 27.35
C GLU A 140 9.87 6.89 27.69
N ARG A 141 9.31 5.83 27.08
CA ARG A 141 7.89 5.46 27.16
C ARG A 141 7.65 3.95 27.29
N GLY A 142 8.64 3.20 27.79
CA GLY A 142 8.63 1.73 27.78
C GLY A 142 7.40 1.11 28.46
N ASP A 143 6.85 1.75 29.49
CA ASP A 143 5.65 1.33 30.22
C ASP A 143 4.34 1.47 29.42
N ARG A 144 4.36 2.22 28.31
CA ARG A 144 3.19 2.52 27.48
C ARG A 144 3.17 1.75 26.17
N VAL A 145 4.33 1.32 25.68
CA VAL A 145 4.51 0.79 24.32
C VAL A 145 3.67 -0.45 24.07
N GLU A 146 3.63 -1.43 24.98
CA GLU A 146 2.83 -2.66 24.77
C GLU A 146 1.34 -2.37 24.60
N LYS A 147 0.79 -1.43 25.38
CA LYS A 147 -0.62 -1.03 25.29
C LYS A 147 -0.93 -0.34 23.95
N TYR A 148 0.02 0.46 23.44
CA TYR A 148 -0.13 1.26 22.21
C TYR A 148 0.77 0.73 21.08
N ALA A 149 0.92 -0.59 21.01
CA ALA A 149 1.86 -1.29 20.13
C ALA A 149 1.77 -0.85 18.66
N ASN A 150 0.56 -0.79 18.10
CA ASN A 150 0.36 -0.40 16.69
C ASN A 150 0.75 1.06 16.43
N LEU A 151 0.50 1.97 17.38
CA LEU A 151 0.86 3.38 17.27
C LEU A 151 2.38 3.55 17.31
N ALA A 152 3.03 2.93 18.29
CA ALA A 152 4.49 2.95 18.39
C ALA A 152 5.14 2.36 17.13
N ALA A 153 4.64 1.22 16.64
CA ALA A 153 5.15 0.58 15.42
C ALA A 153 4.98 1.49 14.19
N ALA A 154 3.80 2.10 14.01
CA ALA A 154 3.55 3.06 12.93
C ALA A 154 4.51 4.26 12.98
N ILE A 155 4.78 4.79 14.18
CA ILE A 155 5.74 5.89 14.35
C ILE A 155 7.16 5.44 13.98
N CYS A 156 7.61 4.27 14.45
CA CYS A 156 8.92 3.72 14.13
C CYS A 156 9.15 3.59 12.62
N VAL A 157 8.17 3.08 11.87
CA VAL A 157 8.31 2.86 10.43
C VAL A 157 8.12 4.12 9.58
N VAL A 158 7.32 5.09 10.06
CA VAL A 158 7.12 6.37 9.35
C VAL A 158 8.24 7.37 9.65
N HIS A 159 8.87 7.32 10.82
CA HIS A 159 9.87 8.31 11.24
C HIS A 159 11.29 7.75 11.26
N ASP A 160 11.55 6.67 10.53
CA ASP A 160 12.89 6.14 10.24
C ASP A 160 13.81 7.13 9.48
N ARG A 161 13.24 8.27 9.06
CA ARG A 161 13.94 9.39 8.45
C ARG A 161 13.09 10.66 8.63
N PRO A 162 13.70 11.87 8.64
CA PRO A 162 12.94 13.12 8.75
C PRO A 162 11.82 13.19 7.71
N LEU A 163 10.58 13.43 8.17
CA LEU A 163 9.43 13.62 7.30
C LEU A 163 9.27 15.10 6.99
N ARG A 164 9.63 15.48 5.76
CA ARG A 164 9.47 16.84 5.23
C ARG A 164 8.61 16.80 3.97
N ARG A 165 7.69 17.75 3.83
CA ARG A 165 6.78 17.87 2.67
C ARG A 165 6.76 19.29 2.14
N ASN A 166 6.57 19.40 0.83
CA ASN A 166 6.37 20.67 0.14
C ASN A 166 4.91 20.75 -0.31
N TYR A 167 4.26 21.86 0.01
CA TYR A 167 2.91 22.19 -0.42
C TYR A 167 2.96 23.53 -1.14
N ASN A 168 3.03 23.48 -2.47
CA ASN A 168 3.37 24.62 -3.33
C ASN A 168 4.67 25.29 -2.86
N GLU A 169 4.60 26.55 -2.42
CA GLU A 169 5.74 27.33 -1.91
C GLU A 169 6.08 27.04 -0.43
N ASN A 170 5.23 26.30 0.29
CA ASN A 170 5.38 26.06 1.72
C ASN A 170 6.10 24.75 2.00
N VAL A 171 6.90 24.75 3.07
CA VAL A 171 7.65 23.58 3.53
C VAL A 171 7.28 23.29 4.96
N VAL A 172 6.93 22.05 5.25
CA VAL A 172 6.64 21.58 6.61
C VAL A 172 7.42 20.31 6.95
N SER A 173 7.70 20.16 8.24
CA SER A 173 8.45 19.03 8.79
C SER A 173 7.68 18.47 9.97
N ALA A 174 7.64 17.15 10.09
CA ALA A 174 7.02 16.50 11.22
C ALA A 174 7.69 16.85 12.56
N PRO A 175 6.91 16.88 13.66
CA PRO A 175 7.45 17.05 15.00
C PRO A 175 8.27 15.84 15.46
N ASP A 176 8.89 15.94 16.64
CA ASP A 176 9.59 14.80 17.24
C ASP A 176 8.64 13.59 17.42
N PRO A 177 9.08 12.36 17.06
CA PRO A 177 8.26 11.16 17.16
C PRO A 177 7.70 10.84 18.54
N ILE A 178 8.44 11.11 19.63
CA ILE A 178 7.97 10.86 21.00
C ILE A 178 6.93 11.90 21.41
N ALA A 179 7.16 13.17 21.08
CA ALA A 179 6.16 14.22 21.30
C ALA A 179 4.86 13.95 20.53
N LEU A 180 4.96 13.42 19.31
CA LEU A 180 3.80 13.03 18.51
C LEU A 180 3.04 11.85 19.13
N PHE A 181 3.77 10.84 19.64
CA PHE A 181 3.17 9.74 20.40
C PHE A 181 2.39 10.26 21.62
N ASP A 182 3.00 11.16 22.40
CA ASP A 182 2.38 11.75 23.59
C ASP A 182 1.13 12.56 23.25
N PHE A 183 1.17 13.34 22.16
CA PHE A 183 -0.01 14.06 21.65
C PHE A 183 -1.18 13.10 21.44
N PHE A 184 -0.96 11.97 20.76
CA PHE A 184 -2.02 11.03 20.48
C PHE A 184 -2.55 10.37 21.75
N LEU A 185 -1.67 9.95 22.67
CA LEU A 185 -2.05 9.39 23.96
C LEU A 185 -2.91 10.36 24.79
N ALA A 186 -2.54 11.65 24.81
CA ALA A 186 -3.28 12.68 25.54
C ALA A 186 -4.69 12.93 24.98
N ASN A 187 -4.90 12.65 23.68
CA ASN A 187 -6.15 12.92 22.99
C ASN A 187 -6.97 11.66 22.64
N GLU A 188 -6.53 10.45 23.02
CA GLU A 188 -7.16 9.17 22.64
C GLU A 188 -8.68 9.17 22.79
N LYS A 189 -9.20 9.65 23.92
CA LYS A 189 -10.66 9.66 24.22
C LYS A 189 -11.47 10.60 23.32
N ARG A 190 -10.81 11.51 22.61
CA ARG A 190 -11.42 12.52 21.74
C ARG A 190 -11.33 12.14 20.25
N MET A 191 -10.66 11.03 19.95
CA MET A 191 -10.43 10.59 18.58
C MET A 191 -11.62 9.82 18.02
N THR A 192 -11.81 9.95 16.70
CA THR A 192 -12.85 9.25 15.97
C THR A 192 -12.55 7.76 15.86
N PHE A 193 -11.30 7.41 15.54
CA PHE A 193 -10.82 6.03 15.63
C PHE A 193 -9.93 5.89 16.86
N GLY A 194 -10.13 4.80 17.62
CA GLY A 194 -9.26 4.50 18.76
C GLY A 194 -7.84 4.14 18.34
N LEU A 195 -6.87 4.28 19.24
CA LEU A 195 -5.45 4.05 18.92
C LEU A 195 -5.02 2.59 19.03
N THR A 196 -5.68 1.82 19.91
CA THR A 196 -5.31 0.43 20.19
C THR A 196 -5.95 -0.58 19.24
N GLY A 197 -7.14 -0.24 18.72
CA GLY A 197 -7.91 -1.10 17.81
C GLY A 197 -7.56 -0.93 16.32
N VAL A 198 -6.83 0.14 15.97
CA VAL A 198 -6.44 0.40 14.58
C VAL A 198 -5.09 -0.24 14.28
N PRO A 199 -4.96 -1.00 13.18
CA PRO A 199 -3.70 -1.59 12.74
C PRO A 199 -2.62 -0.55 12.40
N ALA A 200 -1.35 -0.90 12.59
CA ALA A 200 -0.22 -0.02 12.29
C ALA A 200 -0.25 0.47 10.83
N GLU A 201 -0.66 -0.39 9.89
CA GLU A 201 -0.75 -0.11 8.46
C GLU A 201 -1.80 0.96 8.10
N LEU A 202 -2.77 1.22 8.98
CA LEU A 202 -3.68 2.36 8.86
C LEU A 202 -3.18 3.57 9.65
N LEU A 203 -2.53 3.35 10.80
CA LEU A 203 -1.96 4.42 11.63
C LEU A 203 -0.80 5.14 10.94
N ILE A 204 -0.12 4.56 9.95
CA ILE A 204 0.88 5.30 9.16
C ILE A 204 0.29 6.56 8.49
N TYR A 205 -1.02 6.56 8.19
CA TYR A 205 -1.77 7.70 7.62
C TYR A 205 -2.34 8.64 8.70
N VAL A 206 -1.98 8.42 9.96
CA VAL A 206 -2.29 9.30 11.10
C VAL A 206 -1.00 9.96 11.59
N VAL A 207 0.06 9.15 11.78
CA VAL A 207 1.33 9.59 12.38
C VAL A 207 2.26 10.30 11.40
N ASP A 208 1.89 10.43 10.13
CA ASP A 208 2.60 11.23 9.13
C ASP A 208 2.16 12.70 9.14
N ALA A 209 1.75 13.20 10.30
CA ALA A 209 1.42 14.60 10.52
C ALA A 209 2.68 15.47 10.40
N THR A 210 2.58 16.55 9.63
CA THR A 210 3.66 17.54 9.45
C THR A 210 3.36 18.88 10.09
N ALA A 211 2.22 19.02 10.76
CA ALA A 211 1.92 20.19 11.57
C ALA A 211 2.63 20.10 12.93
N SER A 212 2.91 21.26 13.52
CA SER A 212 3.47 21.34 14.87
C SER A 212 2.54 20.72 15.92
N ILE A 213 3.08 20.35 17.08
CA ILE A 213 2.28 19.80 18.18
C ILE A 213 1.22 20.81 18.65
N GLU A 214 1.55 22.10 18.62
CA GLU A 214 0.63 23.21 18.93
C GLU A 214 -0.55 23.27 17.96
N GLU A 215 -0.29 23.13 16.66
CA GLU A 215 -1.34 23.07 15.63
C GLU A 215 -2.22 21.82 15.75
N LEU A 216 -1.63 20.67 16.08
CA LEU A 216 -2.37 19.44 16.32
C LEU A 216 -3.29 19.57 17.55
N HIS A 217 -2.81 20.20 18.64
CA HIS A 217 -3.65 20.54 19.78
C HIS A 217 -4.76 21.52 19.42
N TRP A 218 -4.48 22.54 18.63
CA TRP A 218 -5.48 23.47 18.13
C TRP A 218 -6.57 22.76 17.31
N ALA A 219 -6.17 21.88 16.39
CA ALA A 219 -7.09 21.13 15.55
C ALA A 219 -7.93 20.15 16.37
N ALA A 220 -7.32 19.37 17.26
CA ALA A 220 -8.03 18.46 18.15
C ALA A 220 -8.99 19.21 19.09
N ALA A 221 -8.59 20.38 19.61
CA ALA A 221 -9.44 21.21 20.44
C ALA A 221 -10.71 21.65 19.71
N LYS A 222 -10.56 22.05 18.45
CA LYS A 222 -11.64 22.61 17.63
C LYS A 222 -12.54 21.55 16.96
N TYR A 223 -11.99 20.42 16.57
CA TYR A 223 -12.65 19.45 15.69
C TYR A 223 -12.85 18.05 16.28
N ALA A 224 -12.54 17.82 17.57
CA ALA A 224 -12.76 16.52 18.20
C ALA A 224 -14.16 15.97 17.93
N GLY A 225 -14.23 14.70 17.48
CA GLY A 225 -15.49 14.03 17.14
C GLY A 225 -16.16 14.49 15.84
N HIS A 226 -15.51 15.30 15.00
CA HIS A 226 -16.09 15.76 13.74
C HIS A 226 -16.35 14.57 12.79
N PRO A 227 -17.61 14.31 12.40
CA PRO A 227 -17.97 13.08 11.68
C PRO A 227 -17.64 13.13 10.19
N ALA A 228 -17.40 14.32 9.62
CA ALA A 228 -17.26 14.54 8.18
C ALA A 228 -15.93 15.24 7.83
N VAL A 229 -14.80 14.58 8.06
CA VAL A 229 -13.47 15.17 7.76
C VAL A 229 -13.36 15.70 6.33
N GLY A 230 -13.98 15.02 5.36
CA GLY A 230 -13.99 15.47 3.96
C GLY A 230 -14.60 16.87 3.75
N SER A 231 -15.62 17.27 4.53
CA SER A 231 -16.25 18.58 4.33
C SER A 231 -15.33 19.74 4.68
N LEU A 232 -14.34 19.52 5.55
CA LEU A 232 -13.35 20.51 5.96
C LEU A 232 -12.50 21.03 4.79
N PHE A 233 -12.45 20.28 3.68
CA PHE A 233 -11.83 20.76 2.43
C PHE A 233 -12.50 22.05 1.93
N PHE A 234 -13.84 22.11 2.04
CA PHE A 234 -14.65 23.24 1.55
C PHE A 234 -14.78 24.39 2.56
N ASP A 235 -14.34 24.20 3.81
CA ASP A 235 -14.28 25.27 4.80
C ASP A 235 -13.21 26.32 4.45
N ILE A 236 -12.24 25.95 3.61
CA ILE A 236 -11.13 26.81 3.20
C ILE A 236 -11.52 27.55 1.93
N GLN A 237 -11.65 28.88 2.06
CA GLN A 237 -11.95 29.77 0.94
C GLN A 237 -10.87 29.67 -0.15
N TYR A 238 -11.29 29.53 -1.41
CA TYR A 238 -10.38 29.42 -2.54
C TYR A 238 -9.75 30.77 -2.89
N ASP A 239 -8.41 30.83 -2.92
CA ASP A 239 -7.62 32.01 -3.30
C ASP A 239 -7.51 32.13 -4.83
N TYR A 240 -8.53 32.74 -5.45
CA TYR A 240 -8.55 32.99 -6.88
C TYR A 240 -7.51 33.99 -7.35
N ASP A 241 -7.07 34.90 -6.48
CA ASP A 241 -6.06 35.89 -6.84
C ASP A 241 -4.72 35.21 -7.05
N HIS A 242 -4.30 34.35 -6.11
CA HIS A 242 -3.13 33.49 -6.28
C HIS A 242 -3.26 32.59 -7.51
N TYR A 243 -4.39 31.90 -7.66
CA TYR A 243 -4.61 30.97 -8.77
C TYR A 243 -4.49 31.64 -10.15
N ARG A 244 -5.03 32.87 -10.32
CA ARG A 244 -5.06 33.55 -11.62
C ARG A 244 -3.81 34.38 -11.92
N THR A 245 -3.22 34.98 -10.90
CA THR A 245 -2.17 36.00 -11.08
C THR A 245 -0.80 35.54 -10.58
N GLY A 246 -0.74 34.45 -9.81
CA GLY A 246 0.47 34.02 -9.10
C GLY A 246 0.82 34.91 -7.90
N ALA A 247 -0.06 35.82 -7.48
CA ALA A 247 0.15 36.65 -6.30
C ALA A 247 0.45 35.79 -5.06
N PRO A 248 1.40 36.14 -4.18
CA PRO A 248 1.70 35.32 -3.01
C PRO A 248 0.47 35.10 -2.12
N LYS A 249 0.26 33.86 -1.65
CA LYS A 249 -0.87 33.55 -0.77
C LYS A 249 -0.75 34.30 0.55
N LYS A 250 -1.85 34.90 1.01
CA LYS A 250 -1.91 35.58 2.32
C LYS A 250 -1.61 34.62 3.48
N SER A 251 -2.08 33.37 3.38
CA SER A 251 -1.79 32.31 4.37
C SER A 251 -0.30 32.00 4.48
N THR A 252 0.43 32.01 3.36
CA THR A 252 1.90 31.87 3.34
C THR A 252 2.58 33.08 3.99
N GLN A 253 2.19 34.30 3.60
CA GLN A 253 2.80 35.54 4.11
C GLN A 253 2.60 35.72 5.62
N ALA A 254 1.46 35.27 6.17
CA ALA A 254 1.16 35.33 7.60
C ALA A 254 1.86 34.24 8.44
N GLY A 255 2.64 33.35 7.81
CA GLY A 255 3.19 32.14 8.39
C GLY A 255 2.23 30.96 8.17
N TRP A 256 2.63 30.02 7.32
CA TRP A 256 1.75 28.93 6.90
C TRP A 256 1.51 27.91 8.02
N ASN A 257 0.28 27.89 8.53
CA ASN A 257 -0.20 27.00 9.60
C ASN A 257 -1.72 26.82 9.49
N LEU A 258 -2.29 25.83 10.20
CA LEU A 258 -3.73 25.55 10.13
C LEU A 258 -4.63 26.77 10.46
N PRO A 259 -4.41 27.54 11.54
CA PRO A 259 -5.20 28.75 11.82
C PRO A 259 -5.19 29.78 10.67
N ASN A 260 -4.04 30.02 10.06
CA ASN A 260 -3.88 30.99 8.99
C ASN A 260 -4.46 30.50 7.65
N ILE A 261 -4.38 29.20 7.35
CA ILE A 261 -5.06 28.60 6.20
C ILE A 261 -6.58 28.77 6.34
N LEU A 262 -7.13 28.48 7.52
CA LEU A 262 -8.56 28.70 7.80
C LEU A 262 -8.96 30.17 7.68
N ARG A 263 -8.12 31.09 8.16
CA ARG A 263 -8.44 32.52 8.18
C ARG A 263 -8.34 33.19 6.81
N TYR A 264 -7.29 32.86 6.04
CA TYR A 264 -6.93 33.58 4.82
C TYR A 264 -7.23 32.81 3.53
N GLY A 265 -7.61 31.53 3.64
CA GLY A 265 -7.83 30.68 2.48
C GLY A 265 -6.55 30.17 1.84
N GLY A 266 -6.71 29.56 0.67
CA GLY A 266 -5.62 29.02 -0.14
C GLY A 266 -6.14 28.34 -1.41
N VAL A 267 -5.30 27.58 -2.10
CA VAL A 267 -5.72 26.79 -3.28
C VAL A 267 -5.94 25.33 -2.91
N CYS A 268 -6.24 24.46 -3.88
CA CYS A 268 -6.57 23.05 -3.64
C CYS A 268 -5.54 22.31 -2.76
N ALA A 269 -4.25 22.63 -2.88
CA ALA A 269 -3.20 22.09 -2.01
C ALA A 269 -3.38 22.47 -0.54
N ASP A 270 -3.73 23.72 -0.24
CA ASP A 270 -3.96 24.21 1.12
C ASP A 270 -5.27 23.62 1.69
N GLN A 271 -6.33 23.52 0.87
CA GLN A 271 -7.60 22.89 1.25
C GLN A 271 -7.42 21.41 1.62
N ALA A 272 -6.68 20.66 0.79
CA ALA A 272 -6.36 19.26 1.04
C ALA A 272 -5.46 19.09 2.28
N TYR A 273 -4.41 19.91 2.42
CA TYR A 273 -3.53 19.87 3.58
C TYR A 273 -4.31 20.12 4.88
N TYR A 274 -5.21 21.11 4.88
CA TYR A 274 -6.02 21.45 6.03
C TYR A 274 -6.90 20.28 6.47
N ALA A 275 -7.69 19.72 5.55
CA ALA A 275 -8.60 18.60 5.85
C ALA A 275 -7.84 17.35 6.30
N VAL A 276 -6.74 17.01 5.63
CA VAL A 276 -5.86 15.88 6.00
C VAL A 276 -5.31 16.08 7.40
N THR A 277 -4.70 17.23 7.68
CA THR A 277 -4.03 17.46 8.96
C THR A 277 -5.01 17.52 10.13
N VAL A 278 -6.18 18.14 9.94
CA VAL A 278 -7.25 18.12 10.96
C VAL A 278 -7.75 16.69 11.19
N GLY A 279 -7.94 15.90 10.12
CA GLY A 279 -8.31 14.48 10.23
C GLY A 279 -7.33 13.69 11.09
N LYS A 280 -6.02 13.85 10.85
CA LYS A 280 -4.97 13.20 11.66
C LYS A 280 -5.03 13.61 13.13
N ALA A 281 -5.21 14.91 13.40
CA ALA A 281 -5.27 15.43 14.77
C ALA A 281 -6.42 14.83 15.59
N ILE A 282 -7.52 14.43 14.94
CA ILE A 282 -8.67 13.77 15.57
C ILE A 282 -8.68 12.24 15.39
N GLY A 283 -7.55 11.66 14.98
CA GLY A 283 -7.35 10.21 14.86
C GLY A 283 -8.03 9.57 13.66
N VAL A 284 -8.38 10.31 12.62
CA VAL A 284 -8.87 9.76 11.34
C VAL A 284 -7.69 9.54 10.40
N PRO A 285 -7.46 8.30 9.91
CA PRO A 285 -6.50 8.07 8.84
C PRO A 285 -6.86 8.90 7.60
N THR A 286 -5.93 9.74 7.15
CA THR A 286 -6.14 10.61 5.99
C THR A 286 -4.92 10.62 5.08
N ALA A 287 -5.17 10.84 3.80
CA ALA A 287 -4.17 10.85 2.76
C ALA A 287 -4.29 12.14 1.94
N TYR A 288 -3.14 12.75 1.66
CA TYR A 288 -3.08 13.84 0.70
C TYR A 288 -2.96 13.24 -0.70
N THR A 289 -3.98 13.46 -1.53
CA THR A 289 -4.07 12.85 -2.86
C THR A 289 -3.86 13.91 -3.92
N ILE A 290 -3.11 13.57 -4.96
CA ILE A 290 -2.88 14.43 -6.13
C ILE A 290 -3.31 13.73 -7.42
N GLY A 291 -3.85 14.49 -8.35
CA GLY A 291 -4.11 14.09 -9.72
C GLY A 291 -3.30 14.96 -10.66
N VAL A 292 -2.51 14.34 -11.53
CA VAL A 292 -1.72 15.06 -12.54
C VAL A 292 -2.41 14.90 -13.89
N GLY A 293 -2.98 15.99 -14.40
CA GLY A 293 -3.45 16.09 -15.79
C GLY A 293 -2.37 16.68 -16.70
N ALA A 294 -2.62 16.71 -18.02
CA ALA A 294 -1.69 17.27 -19.02
C ALA A 294 -1.35 18.76 -18.79
N ASP A 295 -2.30 19.55 -18.25
CA ASP A 295 -2.17 21.01 -18.17
C ASP A 295 -2.27 21.56 -16.73
N VAL A 296 -2.84 20.82 -15.77
CA VAL A 296 -3.08 21.29 -14.39
C VAL A 296 -3.02 20.12 -13.39
N SER A 297 -2.32 20.31 -12.26
CA SER A 297 -2.34 19.40 -11.11
C SER A 297 -3.42 19.82 -10.10
N HIS A 298 -4.11 18.85 -9.50
CA HIS A 298 -5.14 19.08 -8.49
C HIS A 298 -4.87 18.23 -7.26
N ALA A 299 -5.23 18.73 -6.07
CA ALA A 299 -5.07 18.03 -4.81
C ALA A 299 -6.39 17.96 -4.05
N TRP A 300 -6.64 16.83 -3.39
CA TRP A 300 -7.84 16.58 -2.60
C TRP A 300 -7.56 15.67 -1.40
N VAL A 301 -8.56 15.48 -0.56
CA VAL A 301 -8.46 14.68 0.67
C VAL A 301 -8.92 13.24 0.44
N GLY A 302 -8.07 12.30 0.80
CA GLY A 302 -8.43 10.92 1.08
C GLY A 302 -8.68 10.73 2.58
N PHE A 303 -9.75 10.03 2.97
CA PHE A 303 -9.99 9.73 4.39
C PHE A 303 -10.69 8.39 4.60
N LEU A 304 -10.32 7.70 5.68
CA LEU A 304 -10.97 6.45 6.07
C LEU A 304 -12.32 6.75 6.71
N GLN A 305 -13.35 6.09 6.18
CA GLN A 305 -14.68 6.03 6.76
C GLN A 305 -14.94 4.60 7.25
N ALA A 306 -15.70 4.48 8.32
CA ALA A 306 -16.16 3.20 8.80
C ALA A 306 -17.54 3.31 9.43
N ASP A 307 -18.31 2.24 9.30
CA ASP A 307 -19.48 1.97 10.11
C ASP A 307 -19.27 0.63 10.86
N LYS A 308 -20.33 0.12 11.52
CA LYS A 308 -20.23 -1.13 12.31
C LYS A 308 -19.97 -2.39 11.46
N ARG A 309 -20.14 -2.33 10.14
CA ARG A 309 -20.12 -3.47 9.21
C ARG A 309 -19.01 -3.38 8.16
N GLN A 310 -18.64 -2.17 7.75
CA GLN A 310 -17.66 -1.94 6.69
C GLN A 310 -16.80 -0.71 6.96
N ALA A 311 -15.64 -0.69 6.30
CA ALA A 311 -14.78 0.47 6.20
C ALA A 311 -14.37 0.67 4.74
N TRP A 312 -14.18 1.92 4.33
CA TRP A 312 -13.75 2.28 3.00
C TRP A 312 -12.98 3.60 3.03
N TRP A 313 -12.04 3.77 2.12
CA TRP A 313 -11.43 5.07 1.89
C TRP A 313 -12.30 5.88 0.92
N ASN A 314 -12.53 7.15 1.24
CA ASN A 314 -13.15 8.10 0.34
C ASN A 314 -12.07 8.97 -0.30
N PHE A 315 -11.96 8.90 -1.62
CA PHE A 315 -11.06 9.73 -2.43
C PHE A 315 -11.83 10.64 -3.41
N GLU A 316 -13.13 10.82 -3.22
CA GLU A 316 -13.96 11.62 -4.12
C GLU A 316 -14.17 13.04 -3.60
N THR A 317 -13.99 13.27 -2.29
CA THR A 317 -14.26 14.58 -1.70
C THR A 317 -13.18 15.59 -2.10
N GLY A 318 -13.61 16.69 -2.73
CA GLY A 318 -12.71 17.70 -3.27
C GLY A 318 -12.16 17.35 -4.65
N ARG A 319 -12.55 16.23 -5.27
CA ARG A 319 -12.14 15.85 -6.62
C ARG A 319 -13.09 16.47 -7.66
N TYR A 320 -12.60 17.43 -8.45
CA TYR A 320 -13.41 18.09 -9.47
C TYR A 320 -13.71 17.18 -10.67
N ASP A 321 -14.79 17.45 -11.40
CA ASP A 321 -15.31 16.61 -12.50
C ASP A 321 -14.25 16.26 -13.55
N ALA A 322 -13.35 17.20 -13.88
CA ALA A 322 -12.25 16.99 -14.82
C ALA A 322 -11.24 15.91 -14.37
N TYR A 323 -11.24 15.56 -13.08
CA TYR A 323 -10.32 14.63 -12.43
C TYR A 323 -10.99 13.33 -11.94
N ILE A 324 -12.33 13.19 -12.05
CA ILE A 324 -13.07 11.99 -11.62
C ILE A 324 -12.56 10.71 -12.32
N GLY A 325 -11.98 10.86 -13.52
CA GLY A 325 -11.35 9.74 -14.23
C GLY A 325 -9.84 9.56 -14.01
N LEU A 326 -9.14 10.49 -13.35
CA LEU A 326 -7.69 10.39 -13.16
C LEU A 326 -7.36 9.66 -11.88
N LYS A 327 -6.60 8.56 -11.96
CA LYS A 327 -6.12 7.84 -10.77
C LYS A 327 -5.42 8.81 -9.81
N GLY A 328 -5.86 8.82 -8.56
CA GLY A 328 -5.21 9.58 -7.51
C GLY A 328 -3.88 8.95 -7.15
N LEU A 329 -2.87 9.79 -6.93
CA LEU A 329 -1.61 9.41 -6.36
C LEU A 329 -1.57 9.89 -4.90
N VAL A 330 -1.29 8.97 -4.00
CA VAL A 330 -1.09 9.24 -2.58
C VAL A 330 0.39 9.08 -2.28
N PHE A 331 0.98 10.02 -1.53
CA PHE A 331 2.33 9.82 -1.02
C PHE A 331 2.30 8.85 0.15
N ASP A 332 2.82 7.64 -0.04
CA ASP A 332 2.86 6.63 1.02
C ASP A 332 3.80 7.10 2.15
N PRO A 333 3.30 7.24 3.39
CA PRO A 333 4.11 7.75 4.48
C PRO A 333 5.29 6.88 4.87
N GLN A 334 5.19 5.57 4.69
CA GLN A 334 6.18 4.62 5.13
C GLN A 334 7.33 4.53 4.12
N ILE A 335 7.00 4.27 2.85
CA ILE A 335 8.01 4.02 1.80
C ILE A 335 8.44 5.29 1.04
N ARG A 336 7.82 6.44 1.32
CA ARG A 336 8.15 7.77 0.77
C ARG A 336 8.07 7.90 -0.76
N ARG A 337 7.17 7.17 -1.39
CA ARG A 337 6.92 7.26 -2.83
C ARG A 337 5.43 7.38 -3.13
N PRO A 338 5.05 7.95 -4.28
CA PRO A 338 3.68 7.91 -4.75
C PRO A 338 3.22 6.46 -4.94
N VAL A 339 2.03 6.16 -4.45
CA VAL A 339 1.27 4.93 -4.70
C VAL A 339 -0.11 5.30 -5.23
N ASN A 340 -0.75 4.40 -5.95
CA ASN A 340 -2.12 4.64 -6.39
C ASN A 340 -3.05 4.64 -5.17
N ASP A 341 -4.01 5.57 -5.15
CA ASP A 341 -5.11 5.61 -4.17
C ASP A 341 -5.83 4.27 -4.01
N SER A 342 -5.95 3.47 -5.07
CA SER A 342 -6.52 2.13 -5.04
C SER A 342 -5.76 1.14 -4.15
N GLN A 343 -4.44 1.28 -4.02
CA GLN A 343 -3.65 0.49 -3.09
C GLN A 343 -3.93 0.89 -1.64
N VAL A 344 -4.12 2.19 -1.39
CA VAL A 344 -4.51 2.70 -0.08
C VAL A 344 -5.94 2.29 0.25
N ALA A 345 -6.85 2.31 -0.73
CA ALA A 345 -8.24 1.90 -0.59
C ALA A 345 -8.37 0.47 -0.07
N LEU A 346 -7.52 -0.44 -0.54
CA LEU A 346 -7.46 -1.83 -0.09
C LEU A 346 -7.20 -1.94 1.42
N LEU A 347 -6.44 -1.02 2.03
CA LEU A 347 -6.14 -1.03 3.46
C LEU A 347 -7.40 -0.86 4.33
N ALA A 348 -8.52 -0.37 3.78
CA ALA A 348 -9.78 -0.37 4.50
C ALA A 348 -10.25 -1.79 4.88
N ALA A 349 -9.79 -2.83 4.20
CA ALA A 349 -10.02 -4.22 4.62
C ALA A 349 -9.40 -4.53 5.99
N PHE A 350 -8.36 -3.80 6.41
CA PHE A 350 -7.70 -4.01 7.70
C PHE A 350 -8.45 -3.41 8.88
N ALA A 351 -9.26 -2.37 8.65
CA ALA A 351 -9.99 -1.68 9.73
C ALA A 351 -10.93 -2.62 10.50
N LEU A 352 -11.43 -3.66 9.85
CA LEU A 352 -12.34 -4.65 10.45
C LEU A 352 -11.74 -6.07 10.49
N SER A 353 -10.48 -6.25 10.07
CA SER A 353 -9.84 -7.57 10.11
C SER A 353 -9.23 -7.84 11.48
N ARG A 354 -9.26 -9.11 11.89
CA ARG A 354 -8.59 -9.52 13.12
C ARG A 354 -7.07 -9.47 12.91
N PRO A 355 -6.28 -9.04 13.92
CA PRO A 355 -4.81 -9.07 13.83
C PRO A 355 -4.25 -10.42 13.40
N GLU A 356 -4.86 -11.50 13.86
CA GLU A 356 -4.52 -12.88 13.53
C GLU A 356 -4.60 -13.18 12.04
N ASP A 357 -5.63 -12.67 11.36
CA ASP A 357 -5.88 -12.92 9.95
C ASP A 357 -4.86 -12.17 9.08
N ARG A 358 -4.45 -10.95 9.48
CA ARG A 358 -3.36 -10.21 8.82
C ARG A 358 -2.01 -10.91 8.97
N CYS A 359 -1.69 -11.36 10.19
CA CYS A 359 -0.47 -12.14 10.44
C CYS A 359 -0.47 -13.46 9.66
N THR A 360 -1.63 -14.10 9.52
CA THR A 360 -1.80 -15.32 8.70
C THR A 360 -1.48 -15.05 7.24
N ALA A 361 -2.04 -13.97 6.68
CA ALA A 361 -1.77 -13.58 5.31
C ALA A 361 -0.27 -13.31 5.09
N ALA A 362 0.36 -12.54 5.97
CA ALA A 362 1.78 -12.26 5.91
C ALA A 362 2.63 -13.54 5.97
N ALA A 363 2.36 -14.44 6.92
CA ALA A 363 3.12 -15.68 7.08
C ALA A 363 3.01 -16.61 5.86
N PHE A 364 1.82 -16.75 5.27
CA PHE A 364 1.66 -17.57 4.06
C PHE A 364 2.23 -16.90 2.81
N VAL A 365 2.18 -15.57 2.71
CA VAL A 365 2.85 -14.84 1.63
C VAL A 365 4.37 -15.00 1.75
N ASP A 366 4.95 -14.96 2.95
CA ASP A 366 6.37 -15.24 3.16
C ASP A 366 6.75 -16.67 2.76
N ALA A 367 5.91 -17.64 3.11
CA ALA A 367 6.10 -19.03 2.73
C ALA A 367 6.07 -19.21 1.20
N ALA A 368 5.12 -18.56 0.52
CA ALA A 368 5.05 -18.57 -0.94
C ALA A 368 6.25 -17.85 -1.57
N ALA A 369 6.64 -16.69 -1.04
CA ALA A 369 7.80 -15.93 -1.50
C ALA A 369 9.11 -16.73 -1.34
N ARG A 370 9.26 -17.45 -0.22
CA ARG A 370 10.40 -18.34 0.05
C ARG A 370 10.52 -19.43 -1.02
N LEU A 371 9.42 -20.12 -1.32
CA LEU A 371 9.40 -21.16 -2.36
C LEU A 371 9.64 -20.58 -3.77
N ASN A 372 9.05 -19.42 -4.08
CA ASN A 372 9.27 -18.73 -5.35
C ASN A 372 10.74 -18.32 -5.53
N GLY A 373 11.36 -17.75 -4.49
CA GLY A 373 12.77 -17.37 -4.50
C GLY A 373 13.69 -18.57 -4.75
N LEU A 374 13.49 -19.68 -4.01
CA LEU A 374 14.25 -20.91 -4.23
C LEU A 374 14.09 -21.46 -5.66
N SER A 375 12.88 -21.40 -6.22
CA SER A 375 12.63 -21.81 -7.61
C SER A 375 13.39 -20.95 -8.61
N ARG A 376 13.41 -19.62 -8.41
CA ARG A 376 14.13 -18.66 -9.28
C ARG A 376 15.64 -18.86 -9.20
N ASP A 377 16.15 -19.11 -8.00
CA ASP A 377 17.57 -19.32 -7.74
C ASP A 377 18.04 -20.74 -8.10
N LYS A 378 17.12 -21.62 -8.54
CA LYS A 378 17.37 -23.05 -8.80
C LYS A 378 17.99 -23.77 -7.58
N ALA A 379 17.66 -23.30 -6.38
CA ALA A 379 18.13 -23.85 -5.12
C ALA A 379 17.28 -25.05 -4.69
N SER A 380 17.88 -26.01 -3.98
CA SER A 380 17.15 -27.14 -3.43
C SER A 380 16.29 -26.72 -2.22
N PHE A 381 15.14 -27.39 -2.06
CA PHE A 381 14.28 -27.24 -0.90
C PHE A 381 14.26 -28.56 -0.13
N ASP A 382 15.14 -28.66 0.86
CA ASP A 382 15.37 -29.87 1.66
C ASP A 382 15.00 -29.65 3.14
N PRO A 383 13.72 -29.40 3.45
CA PRO A 383 13.29 -29.12 4.81
C PRO A 383 13.42 -30.35 5.70
N ARG A 384 13.73 -30.13 6.98
CA ARG A 384 13.76 -31.20 7.99
C ARG A 384 12.38 -31.38 8.62
N PRO A 385 11.95 -32.61 8.97
CA PRO A 385 10.70 -32.78 9.72
C PRO A 385 10.74 -32.04 11.06
N LEU A 386 9.59 -31.48 11.48
CA LEU A 386 9.46 -30.80 12.77
C LEU A 386 9.82 -31.70 13.95
N SER A 387 9.47 -32.99 13.84
CA SER A 387 9.86 -34.04 14.76
C SER A 387 10.40 -35.22 13.95
N PRO A 388 11.67 -35.62 14.13
CA PRO A 388 12.21 -36.77 13.43
C PRO A 388 11.49 -38.05 13.88
N PRO A 389 11.07 -38.94 12.94
CA PRO A 389 10.43 -40.19 13.31
C PRO A 389 11.44 -41.10 14.04
N PRO A 390 11.05 -41.78 15.14
CA PRO A 390 11.94 -42.70 15.82
C PRO A 390 12.30 -43.88 14.89
N GLY A 391 13.58 -43.98 14.52
CA GLY A 391 14.15 -45.11 13.78
C GLY A 391 13.67 -45.31 12.33
N GLY A 392 12.97 -44.33 11.74
CA GLY A 392 12.35 -44.45 10.42
C GLY A 392 12.89 -43.50 9.36
N ARG A 393 12.57 -43.77 8.08
CA ARG A 393 12.82 -42.84 6.96
C ARG A 393 11.95 -41.59 7.15
N ALA A 394 12.55 -40.41 7.01
CA ALA A 394 11.82 -39.15 7.08
C ALA A 394 10.65 -39.13 6.06
N PRO A 395 9.46 -38.62 6.44
CA PRO A 395 8.36 -38.45 5.50
C PRO A 395 8.79 -37.54 4.34
N ARG A 396 8.16 -37.68 3.17
CA ARG A 396 8.36 -36.70 2.09
C ARG A 396 7.66 -35.38 2.45
N PRO A 397 8.26 -34.23 2.11
CA PRO A 397 7.57 -32.95 2.22
C PRO A 397 6.24 -32.96 1.46
N ILE A 398 5.20 -32.35 2.03
CA ILE A 398 3.89 -32.18 1.39
C ILE A 398 3.86 -30.99 0.42
N ARG A 399 4.88 -30.13 0.45
CA ARG A 399 5.09 -29.02 -0.48
C ARG A 399 6.52 -28.99 -1.00
N SER A 400 6.69 -28.42 -2.16
CA SER A 400 7.94 -28.26 -2.91
C SER A 400 8.00 -26.86 -3.55
N THR A 401 9.03 -26.56 -4.34
CA THR A 401 9.18 -25.28 -5.03
C THR A 401 8.29 -25.10 -6.26
N VAL A 402 7.41 -26.07 -6.59
CA VAL A 402 6.52 -25.96 -7.76
C VAL A 402 5.46 -24.87 -7.59
N VAL A 403 5.08 -24.23 -8.69
CA VAL A 403 4.12 -23.09 -8.71
C VAL A 403 2.82 -23.42 -7.98
N LYS A 404 2.28 -24.64 -8.15
CA LYS A 404 1.04 -25.07 -7.47
C LYS A 404 1.10 -24.92 -5.94
N ASP A 405 2.22 -25.27 -5.33
CA ASP A 405 2.37 -25.20 -3.87
C ASP A 405 2.50 -23.75 -3.38
N GLN A 406 3.16 -22.90 -4.18
CA GLN A 406 3.25 -21.46 -3.95
C GLN A 406 1.86 -20.80 -4.01
N LEU A 407 1.07 -21.13 -5.04
CA LEU A 407 -0.28 -20.61 -5.21
C LEU A 407 -1.23 -21.07 -4.09
N ALA A 408 -1.11 -22.32 -3.62
CA ALA A 408 -1.93 -22.80 -2.51
C ALA A 408 -1.68 -22.03 -1.19
N LEU A 409 -0.43 -21.64 -0.93
CA LEU A 409 -0.08 -20.80 0.22
C LEU A 409 -0.61 -19.36 0.03
N LEU A 410 -0.41 -18.77 -1.15
CA LEU A 410 -0.96 -17.45 -1.49
C LEU A 410 -2.48 -17.41 -1.30
N GLU A 411 -3.20 -18.42 -1.77
CA GLU A 411 -4.66 -18.47 -1.68
C GLU A 411 -5.11 -18.56 -0.22
N ALA A 412 -4.43 -19.38 0.60
CA ALA A 412 -4.72 -19.47 2.03
C ALA A 412 -4.51 -18.13 2.74
N GLY A 413 -3.42 -17.42 2.44
CA GLY A 413 -3.13 -16.11 3.02
C GLY A 413 -4.12 -15.03 2.57
N LEU A 414 -4.40 -14.93 1.28
CA LEU A 414 -5.30 -13.91 0.73
C LEU A 414 -6.76 -14.15 1.12
N LYS A 415 -7.18 -15.40 1.36
CA LYS A 415 -8.50 -15.68 1.96
C LYS A 415 -8.58 -15.22 3.41
N ALA A 416 -7.50 -15.33 4.18
CA ALA A 416 -7.47 -14.85 5.56
C ALA A 416 -7.56 -13.31 5.59
N SER A 417 -6.78 -12.62 4.76
CA SER A 417 -6.83 -11.16 4.67
C SER A 417 -6.64 -10.67 3.23
N PRO A 418 -7.73 -10.42 2.48
CA PRO A 418 -7.68 -9.90 1.11
C PRO A 418 -6.96 -8.55 0.99
N GLY A 419 -6.92 -7.79 2.09
CA GLY A 419 -6.26 -6.49 2.17
C GLY A 419 -4.73 -6.54 2.09
N TYR A 420 -4.11 -7.73 2.17
CA TYR A 420 -2.66 -7.88 2.22
C TYR A 420 -2.05 -7.80 0.82
N ALA A 421 -1.81 -6.57 0.36
CA ALA A 421 -1.40 -6.23 -1.01
C ALA A 421 -0.18 -7.02 -1.52
N ASP A 422 0.80 -7.29 -0.65
CA ASP A 422 2.05 -7.97 -1.05
C ASP A 422 1.81 -9.37 -1.62
N GLY A 423 0.76 -10.07 -1.17
CA GLY A 423 0.37 -11.37 -1.74
C GLY A 423 -0.13 -11.26 -3.18
N TRP A 424 -0.91 -10.21 -3.47
CA TRP A 424 -1.36 -9.91 -4.83
C TRP A 424 -0.22 -9.44 -5.72
N PHE A 425 0.73 -8.66 -5.19
CA PHE A 425 1.91 -8.23 -5.94
C PHE A 425 2.87 -9.38 -6.24
N LEU A 426 3.01 -10.35 -5.33
CA LEU A 426 3.75 -11.58 -5.59
C LEU A 426 3.10 -12.38 -6.74
N LEU A 427 1.78 -12.59 -6.69
CA LEU A 427 1.03 -13.25 -7.77
C LEU A 427 1.20 -12.52 -9.12
N ARG A 428 1.09 -11.19 -9.11
CA ARG A 428 1.29 -10.34 -10.29
C ARG A 428 2.70 -10.48 -10.85
N GLY A 429 3.71 -10.53 -9.98
CA GLY A 429 5.11 -10.77 -10.35
C GLY A 429 5.29 -12.14 -11.00
N MET A 430 4.75 -13.20 -10.40
CA MET A 430 4.77 -14.55 -10.99
C MET A 430 4.12 -14.59 -12.37
N ALA A 431 3.02 -13.85 -12.57
CA ALA A 431 2.35 -13.75 -13.87
C ALA A 431 3.22 -13.03 -14.91
N ALA A 432 3.90 -11.95 -14.52
CA ALA A 432 4.79 -11.17 -15.38
C ALA A 432 6.07 -11.95 -15.75
N ASP A 433 6.57 -12.76 -14.82
CA ASP A 433 7.74 -13.64 -14.99
C ASP A 433 7.41 -14.89 -15.84
N GLY A 434 6.17 -15.03 -16.34
CA GLY A 434 5.74 -16.16 -17.17
C GLY A 434 5.55 -17.48 -16.42
N LEU A 435 5.53 -17.45 -15.09
CA LEU A 435 5.42 -18.65 -14.25
C LEU A 435 4.00 -19.22 -14.17
N LEU A 436 2.99 -18.40 -14.43
CA LEU A 436 1.59 -18.82 -14.36
C LEU A 436 1.08 -19.32 -15.71
N SER A 437 0.45 -20.50 -15.70
CA SER A 437 -0.27 -21.00 -16.87
C SER A 437 -1.52 -20.16 -17.17
N LEU A 438 -2.12 -20.33 -18.35
CA LEU A 438 -3.38 -19.67 -18.69
C LEU A 438 -4.51 -20.04 -17.71
N ASP A 439 -4.57 -21.31 -17.28
CA ASP A 439 -5.57 -21.79 -16.33
C ASP A 439 -5.35 -21.22 -14.93
N ASP A 440 -4.09 -21.05 -14.50
CA ASP A 440 -3.78 -20.34 -13.26
C ASP A 440 -4.28 -18.90 -13.33
N LYS A 441 -4.00 -18.18 -14.42
CA LYS A 441 -4.44 -16.78 -14.61
C LYS A 441 -5.96 -16.67 -14.60
N LYS A 442 -6.69 -17.56 -15.28
CA LYS A 442 -8.16 -17.60 -15.26
C LYS A 442 -8.71 -17.90 -13.87
N THR A 443 -8.13 -18.87 -13.16
CA THR A 443 -8.53 -19.22 -11.79
C THR A 443 -8.32 -18.04 -10.84
N TRP A 444 -7.16 -17.41 -10.91
CA TRP A 444 -6.80 -16.30 -10.04
C TRP A 444 -7.53 -15.00 -10.35
N ALA A 445 -7.90 -14.75 -11.60
CA ALA A 445 -8.84 -13.68 -11.94
C ALA A 445 -10.18 -13.86 -11.21
N GLY A 446 -10.70 -15.11 -11.14
CA GLY A 446 -11.91 -15.42 -10.39
C GLY A 446 -11.75 -15.31 -8.86
N VAL A 447 -10.59 -15.66 -8.31
CA VAL A 447 -10.28 -15.46 -6.89
C VAL A 447 -10.21 -13.97 -6.55
N LEU A 448 -9.54 -13.19 -7.38
CA LEU A 448 -9.43 -11.74 -7.22
C LEU A 448 -10.79 -11.05 -7.32
N ASP A 449 -11.61 -11.41 -8.30
CA ASP A 449 -12.97 -10.86 -8.45
C ASP A 449 -13.82 -11.14 -7.19
N ARG A 450 -13.76 -12.37 -6.67
CA ARG A 450 -14.47 -12.75 -5.45
C ARG A 450 -14.02 -12.00 -4.20
N LEU A 451 -12.71 -11.80 -4.04
CA LEU A 451 -12.13 -11.22 -2.82
C LEU A 451 -12.08 -9.69 -2.86
N CYS A 452 -11.88 -9.10 -4.04
CA CYS A 452 -11.59 -7.68 -4.22
C CYS A 452 -12.44 -7.00 -5.31
N GLY A 453 -13.01 -7.73 -6.27
CA GLY A 453 -13.59 -7.16 -7.50
C GLY A 453 -14.66 -6.10 -7.26
N GLN A 454 -15.63 -6.37 -6.39
CA GLN A 454 -16.71 -5.42 -6.09
C GLN A 454 -16.28 -4.30 -5.14
N ARG A 455 -15.50 -4.62 -4.11
CA ARG A 455 -15.16 -3.66 -3.03
C ARG A 455 -13.96 -2.77 -3.37
N PHE A 456 -13.03 -3.29 -4.17
CA PHE A 456 -11.78 -2.64 -4.58
C PHE A 456 -11.54 -2.82 -6.09
N PRO A 457 -12.45 -2.30 -6.95
CA PRO A 457 -12.41 -2.53 -8.39
C PRO A 457 -11.14 -1.98 -9.06
N ASP A 458 -10.69 -0.78 -8.66
CA ASP A 458 -9.47 -0.14 -9.16
C ASP A 458 -8.21 -0.96 -8.83
N PHE A 459 -8.14 -1.49 -7.60
CA PHE A 459 -7.05 -2.37 -7.17
C PHE A 459 -7.07 -3.67 -7.98
N SER A 460 -8.26 -4.27 -8.13
CA SER A 460 -8.44 -5.51 -8.89
C SER A 460 -7.97 -5.35 -10.33
N LEU A 461 -8.34 -4.26 -11.02
CA LEU A 461 -7.86 -3.99 -12.37
C LEU A 461 -6.32 -3.86 -12.43
N SER A 462 -5.70 -3.24 -11.40
CA SER A 462 -4.24 -3.09 -11.33
C SER A 462 -3.47 -4.41 -11.22
N ILE A 463 -4.12 -5.48 -10.74
CA ILE A 463 -3.57 -6.84 -10.70
C ILE A 463 -3.88 -7.58 -12.00
N LEU A 464 -5.08 -7.41 -12.56
CA LEU A 464 -5.50 -8.07 -13.80
C LEU A 464 -4.69 -7.61 -15.02
N ILE A 465 -4.37 -6.31 -15.15
CA ILE A 465 -3.70 -5.79 -16.34
C ILE A 465 -2.40 -6.56 -16.64
N PRO A 466 -1.40 -6.66 -15.75
CA PRO A 466 -0.16 -7.36 -16.06
C PRO A 466 -0.36 -8.88 -16.27
N MET A 467 -1.37 -9.45 -15.62
CA MET A 467 -1.71 -10.86 -15.78
C MET A 467 -2.25 -11.18 -17.17
N ILE A 468 -3.07 -10.28 -17.74
CA ILE A 468 -3.61 -10.41 -19.09
C ILE A 468 -2.53 -10.03 -20.12
N GLU A 469 -1.76 -8.98 -19.87
CA GLU A 469 -0.66 -8.56 -20.76
C GLU A 469 0.39 -9.67 -20.96
N SER A 470 0.58 -10.56 -19.99
CA SER A 470 1.52 -11.69 -20.11
C SER A 470 0.94 -12.94 -20.78
N VAL A 471 -0.28 -12.90 -21.34
CA VAL A 471 -0.85 -14.01 -22.12
C VAL A 471 -0.32 -13.97 -23.55
N GLU A 472 0.35 -15.04 -23.97
CA GLU A 472 0.99 -15.14 -25.29
C GLU A 472 -0.02 -15.28 -26.44
N ASP A 473 -1.00 -16.18 -26.28
CA ASP A 473 -2.04 -16.37 -27.29
C ASP A 473 -2.96 -15.14 -27.37
N VAL A 474 -3.00 -14.54 -28.55
CA VAL A 474 -3.72 -13.29 -28.78
C VAL A 474 -5.23 -13.41 -28.65
N LYS A 475 -5.79 -14.55 -29.03
CA LYS A 475 -7.25 -14.76 -29.01
C LYS A 475 -7.71 -14.93 -27.58
N GLU A 476 -6.94 -15.65 -26.77
CA GLU A 476 -7.16 -15.77 -25.34
C GLU A 476 -6.94 -14.44 -24.63
N GLN A 477 -5.87 -13.70 -24.97
CA GLN A 477 -5.61 -12.36 -24.43
C GLN A 477 -6.77 -11.39 -24.71
N ASP A 478 -7.25 -11.35 -25.96
CA ASP A 478 -8.42 -10.55 -26.36
C ASP A 478 -9.70 -10.99 -25.64
N THR A 479 -9.91 -12.29 -25.48
CA THR A 479 -11.05 -12.84 -24.74
C THR A 479 -11.03 -12.38 -23.28
N LEU A 480 -9.87 -12.40 -22.63
CA LEU A 480 -9.71 -11.92 -21.26
C LEU A 480 -9.98 -10.41 -21.15
N TRP A 481 -9.46 -9.59 -22.08
CA TRP A 481 -9.79 -8.16 -22.12
C TRP A 481 -11.29 -7.90 -22.25
N ASN A 482 -11.97 -8.63 -23.15
CA ASN A 482 -13.41 -8.52 -23.33
C ASN A 482 -14.20 -9.00 -22.09
N ASN A 483 -13.71 -9.98 -21.35
CA ASN A 483 -14.31 -10.43 -20.09
C ASN A 483 -14.20 -9.35 -19.02
N VAL A 484 -12.99 -8.81 -18.82
CA VAL A 484 -12.74 -7.76 -17.82
C VAL A 484 -13.48 -6.47 -18.16
N PHE A 485 -13.56 -6.09 -19.44
CA PHE A 485 -14.35 -4.95 -19.89
C PHE A 485 -15.83 -5.07 -19.48
N ARG A 486 -16.42 -6.26 -19.63
CA ARG A 486 -17.81 -6.53 -19.24
C ARG A 486 -18.03 -6.39 -17.74
N SER A 487 -17.06 -6.78 -16.92
CA SER A 487 -17.16 -6.66 -15.45
C SER A 487 -17.13 -5.20 -14.96
N TYR A 488 -16.54 -4.28 -15.72
CA TYR A 488 -16.38 -2.88 -15.31
C TYR A 488 -17.33 -1.90 -15.99
N GLN A 489 -18.38 -2.34 -16.69
CA GLN A 489 -19.27 -1.42 -17.42
C GLN A 489 -19.93 -0.34 -16.55
N GLY A 490 -20.15 -0.60 -15.25
CA GLY A 490 -20.65 0.40 -14.30
C GLY A 490 -19.60 1.40 -13.80
N ARG A 491 -18.32 1.17 -14.09
CA ARG A 491 -17.17 2.02 -13.75
C ARG A 491 -16.51 2.47 -15.05
N HIS A 492 -17.07 3.53 -15.65
CA HIS A 492 -16.69 4.02 -16.97
C HIS A 492 -15.20 4.29 -17.12
N ASP A 493 -14.55 4.76 -16.06
CA ASP A 493 -13.11 4.98 -15.97
C ASP A 493 -12.30 3.69 -16.16
N LEU A 494 -12.64 2.64 -15.41
CA LEU A 494 -11.98 1.34 -15.48
C LEU A 494 -12.29 0.62 -16.80
N ALA A 495 -13.52 0.71 -17.29
CA ALA A 495 -13.90 0.16 -18.58
C ALA A 495 -13.16 0.84 -19.74
N ALA A 496 -12.98 2.17 -19.67
CA ALA A 496 -12.18 2.90 -20.64
C ALA A 496 -10.72 2.45 -20.59
N GLU A 497 -10.11 2.36 -19.40
CA GLU A 497 -8.73 1.89 -19.26
C GLU A 497 -8.52 0.48 -19.86
N VAL A 498 -9.44 -0.45 -19.60
CA VAL A 498 -9.40 -1.80 -20.18
C VAL A 498 -9.40 -1.75 -21.71
N ARG A 499 -10.26 -0.94 -22.33
CA ARG A 499 -10.29 -0.79 -23.79
C ARG A 499 -9.04 -0.12 -24.34
N MET A 500 -8.50 0.87 -23.63
CA MET A 500 -7.23 1.50 -24.01
C MET A 500 -6.08 0.48 -23.99
N LYS A 501 -6.03 -0.40 -22.99
CA LYS A 501 -5.03 -1.48 -22.89
C LYS A 501 -5.19 -2.53 -23.98
N GLN A 502 -6.42 -2.92 -24.28
CA GLN A 502 -6.72 -3.81 -25.40
C GLN A 502 -6.34 -3.17 -26.75
N ALA A 503 -6.56 -1.87 -26.92
CA ALA A 503 -6.12 -1.15 -28.11
C ALA A 503 -4.59 -1.16 -28.25
N GLU A 504 -3.85 -0.88 -27.17
CA GLU A 504 -2.38 -0.94 -27.14
C GLU A 504 -1.84 -2.33 -27.53
N MET A 505 -2.53 -3.40 -27.12
CA MET A 505 -2.21 -4.77 -27.55
C MET A 505 -2.36 -4.94 -29.07
N TRP A 506 -3.41 -4.38 -29.68
CA TRP A 506 -3.61 -4.41 -31.14
C TRP A 506 -2.61 -3.52 -31.88
N GLU A 507 -2.27 -2.34 -31.34
CA GLU A 507 -1.24 -1.46 -31.90
C GLU A 507 0.10 -2.19 -32.00
N LYS A 508 0.53 -2.86 -30.93
CA LYS A 508 1.79 -3.64 -30.89
C LYS A 508 1.85 -4.74 -31.95
N ARG A 509 0.70 -5.19 -32.45
CA ARG A 509 0.57 -6.25 -33.47
C ARG A 509 0.32 -5.71 -34.88
N GLY A 510 0.26 -4.39 -35.06
CA GLY A 510 -0.04 -3.75 -36.35
C GLY A 510 -1.50 -3.88 -36.79
N GLU A 511 -2.41 -4.31 -35.91
CA GLU A 511 -3.83 -4.50 -36.20
C GLU A 511 -4.61 -3.18 -36.03
N VAL A 512 -4.32 -2.22 -36.91
CA VAL A 512 -4.77 -0.83 -36.75
C VAL A 512 -6.29 -0.69 -36.66
N ASN A 513 -7.04 -1.46 -37.44
CA ASN A 513 -8.50 -1.40 -37.41
C ASN A 513 -9.05 -1.84 -36.04
N ARG A 514 -8.51 -2.92 -35.46
CA ARG A 514 -8.95 -3.44 -34.15
C ARG A 514 -8.55 -2.49 -33.02
N ALA A 515 -7.37 -1.88 -33.10
CA ALA A 515 -6.96 -0.84 -32.16
C ALA A 515 -7.89 0.38 -32.25
N GLY A 516 -8.19 0.83 -33.48
CA GLY A 516 -9.13 1.91 -33.76
C GLY A 516 -10.53 1.64 -33.20
N ASP A 517 -11.06 0.43 -33.39
CA ASP A 517 -12.37 0.03 -32.85
C ASP A 517 -12.42 0.13 -31.32
N CYS A 518 -11.34 -0.26 -30.63
CA CYS A 518 -11.24 -0.13 -29.17
C CYS A 518 -11.24 1.34 -28.73
N TYR A 519 -10.49 2.23 -29.40
CA TYR A 519 -10.50 3.66 -29.10
C TYR A 519 -11.85 4.31 -29.41
N LEU A 520 -12.50 3.92 -30.51
CA LEU A 520 -13.84 4.38 -30.86
C LEU A 520 -14.89 3.92 -29.83
N ASP A 521 -14.74 2.72 -29.24
CA ASP A 521 -15.62 2.24 -28.17
C ASP A 521 -15.54 3.15 -26.94
N VAL A 522 -14.34 3.61 -26.57
CA VAL A 522 -14.14 4.60 -25.49
C VAL A 522 -14.78 5.94 -25.83
N ILE A 523 -14.50 6.46 -27.04
CA ILE A 523 -15.01 7.77 -27.50
C ILE A 523 -16.53 7.78 -27.53
N ARG A 524 -17.17 6.70 -28.00
CA ARG A 524 -18.62 6.64 -28.16
C ARG A 524 -19.35 6.45 -26.84
N ARG A 525 -18.83 5.61 -25.94
CA ARG A 525 -19.52 5.25 -24.69
C ARG A 525 -19.23 6.20 -23.54
N TYR A 526 -18.02 6.75 -23.48
CA TYR A 526 -17.50 7.41 -22.29
C TYR A 526 -17.07 8.86 -22.55
N ALA A 527 -17.60 9.48 -23.63
CA ALA A 527 -17.29 10.87 -24.01
C ALA A 527 -17.51 11.89 -22.88
N ASN A 528 -18.51 11.63 -22.03
CA ASN A 528 -18.88 12.48 -20.89
C ASN A 528 -18.26 12.04 -19.55
N ALA A 529 -17.60 10.88 -19.49
CA ALA A 529 -17.26 10.20 -18.24
C ALA A 529 -15.79 10.39 -17.79
N GLY A 530 -15.25 11.61 -17.90
CA GLY A 530 -13.87 11.93 -17.53
C GLY A 530 -12.95 12.15 -18.73
N PRO A 531 -11.64 12.41 -18.53
CA PRO A 531 -10.76 12.94 -19.57
C PRO A 531 -10.30 11.92 -20.63
N PHE A 532 -10.70 10.65 -20.52
CA PHE A 532 -10.21 9.55 -21.36
C PHE A 532 -10.51 9.73 -22.85
N VAL A 533 -11.61 10.42 -23.18
CA VAL A 533 -12.00 10.70 -24.56
C VAL A 533 -10.92 11.47 -25.31
N ILE A 534 -10.20 12.36 -24.63
CA ILE A 534 -9.13 13.16 -25.25
C ILE A 534 -7.94 12.28 -25.60
N THR A 535 -7.52 11.41 -24.68
CA THR A 535 -6.44 10.45 -24.93
C THR A 535 -6.82 9.45 -26.02
N ALA A 536 -8.05 8.94 -26.00
CA ALA A 536 -8.56 8.03 -27.02
C ALA A 536 -8.63 8.70 -28.40
N LEU A 537 -9.07 9.96 -28.48
CA LEU A 537 -9.08 10.75 -29.72
C LEU A 537 -7.66 10.95 -30.27
N ALA A 538 -6.71 11.35 -29.42
CA ALA A 538 -5.32 11.55 -29.84
C ALA A 538 -4.68 10.25 -30.37
N LYS A 539 -4.97 9.11 -29.72
CA LYS A 539 -4.50 7.79 -30.16
C LYS A 539 -5.16 7.34 -31.47
N ALA A 540 -6.49 7.49 -31.59
CA ALA A 540 -7.22 7.18 -32.82
C ALA A 540 -6.78 8.07 -33.99
N GLU A 541 -6.54 9.37 -33.76
CA GLU A 541 -5.97 10.29 -34.74
C GLU A 541 -4.60 9.81 -35.21
N LYS A 542 -3.71 9.45 -34.28
CA LYS A 542 -2.38 8.94 -34.62
C LYS A 542 -2.50 7.70 -35.52
N LEU A 543 -3.37 6.75 -35.19
CA LEU A 543 -3.60 5.56 -36.02
C LEU A 543 -4.12 5.89 -37.43
N LEU A 544 -5.04 6.85 -37.56
CA LEU A 544 -5.52 7.31 -38.86
C LEU A 544 -4.39 7.92 -39.68
N ARG A 545 -3.56 8.77 -39.08
CA ARG A 545 -2.42 9.40 -39.77
C ARG A 545 -1.38 8.37 -40.20
N ASP A 546 -1.00 7.48 -39.30
CA ASP A 546 -0.02 6.41 -39.54
C ASP A 546 -0.51 5.44 -40.63
N SER A 547 -1.83 5.34 -40.84
CA SER A 547 -2.46 4.51 -41.88
C SER A 547 -2.85 5.27 -43.15
N ASN A 548 -2.30 6.46 -43.39
CA ASN A 548 -2.59 7.31 -44.55
C ASN A 548 -4.08 7.70 -44.70
N ARG A 549 -4.80 7.79 -43.58
CA ARG A 549 -6.22 8.16 -43.46
C ARG A 549 -6.41 9.50 -42.74
N ALA A 550 -5.43 10.40 -42.86
CA ALA A 550 -5.43 11.70 -42.19
C ALA A 550 -6.66 12.57 -42.54
N ALA A 551 -7.24 12.38 -43.73
CA ALA A 551 -8.45 13.07 -44.16
C ALA A 551 -9.69 12.75 -43.30
N GLU A 552 -9.67 11.64 -42.55
CA GLU A 552 -10.78 11.22 -41.69
C GLU A 552 -10.72 11.86 -40.28
N VAL A 553 -9.62 12.52 -39.94
CA VAL A 553 -9.41 13.10 -38.60
C VAL A 553 -10.48 14.16 -38.25
N PRO A 554 -10.84 15.13 -39.13
CA PRO A 554 -11.91 16.07 -38.80
C PRO A 554 -13.25 15.38 -38.52
N ALA A 555 -13.58 14.31 -39.24
CA ALA A 555 -14.83 13.57 -39.03
C ALA A 555 -14.85 12.83 -37.67
N LEU A 556 -13.71 12.27 -37.26
CA LEU A 556 -13.54 11.65 -35.94
C LEU A 556 -13.84 12.64 -34.81
N TYR A 557 -13.22 13.82 -34.85
CA TYR A 557 -13.42 14.84 -33.82
C TYR A 557 -14.82 15.46 -33.86
N ALA A 558 -15.40 15.63 -35.06
CA ALA A 558 -16.78 16.11 -35.20
C ALA A 558 -17.77 15.16 -34.51
N ALA A 559 -17.67 13.85 -34.79
CA ALA A 559 -18.55 12.84 -34.21
C ALA A 559 -18.41 12.76 -32.69
N ALA A 560 -17.18 12.85 -32.17
CA ALA A 560 -16.92 12.87 -30.74
C ALA A 560 -17.48 14.14 -30.06
N TRP A 561 -17.28 15.32 -30.66
CA TRP A 561 -17.77 16.55 -30.07
C TRP A 561 -19.31 16.62 -30.03
N GLN A 562 -19.98 16.11 -31.06
CA GLN A 562 -21.44 16.04 -31.13
C GLN A 562 -22.07 15.11 -30.08
N SER A 563 -21.34 14.10 -29.59
CA SER A 563 -21.84 13.18 -28.56
C SER A 563 -21.58 13.66 -27.12
N ILE A 564 -20.78 14.71 -26.95
CA ILE A 564 -20.48 15.29 -25.64
C ILE A 564 -21.55 16.31 -25.26
N GLN A 565 -22.06 16.20 -24.03
CA GLN A 565 -23.04 17.12 -23.49
C GLN A 565 -22.40 18.48 -23.20
N ARG A 566 -23.05 19.54 -23.68
CA ARG A 566 -22.65 20.91 -23.35
C ARG A 566 -22.96 21.18 -21.86
N PRO A 567 -22.01 21.75 -21.09
CA PRO A 567 -22.26 22.16 -19.70
C PRO A 567 -23.43 23.14 -19.58
N GLU A 568 -24.23 23.01 -18.53
CA GLU A 568 -25.37 23.90 -18.26
C GLU A 568 -24.91 25.33 -17.87
N ASP A 569 -23.83 25.43 -17.10
CA ASP A 569 -23.19 26.71 -16.75
C ASP A 569 -21.92 26.92 -17.57
N MET A 570 -22.03 27.74 -18.62
CA MET A 570 -20.91 28.16 -19.47
C MET A 570 -20.16 29.38 -18.92
N ALA A 571 -20.69 30.05 -17.88
CA ALA A 571 -20.09 31.25 -17.28
C ALA A 571 -19.04 30.90 -16.21
N GLY A 572 -19.09 29.70 -15.64
CA GLY A 572 -18.11 29.20 -14.68
C GLY A 572 -16.74 28.88 -15.30
N GLN A 573 -15.65 29.17 -14.58
CA GLN A 573 -14.28 28.82 -15.00
C GLN A 573 -14.02 27.30 -15.09
N PHE A 574 -14.98 26.46 -14.70
CA PHE A 574 -14.99 25.02 -14.90
C PHE A 574 -15.50 24.61 -16.29
N ALA A 575 -16.22 25.49 -17.02
CA ALA A 575 -16.70 25.22 -18.37
C ALA A 575 -15.54 24.94 -19.35
N VAL A 576 -14.41 25.66 -19.21
CA VAL A 576 -13.21 25.45 -20.03
C VAL A 576 -12.49 24.13 -19.73
N GLN A 577 -12.76 23.53 -18.56
CA GLN A 577 -12.21 22.22 -18.18
C GLN A 577 -13.09 21.07 -18.67
N SER A 578 -14.33 21.34 -19.10
CA SER A 578 -15.24 20.32 -19.61
C SER A 578 -14.69 19.64 -20.88
N ASN A 579 -15.05 18.37 -21.06
CA ASN A 579 -14.74 17.66 -22.30
C ASN A 579 -15.35 18.36 -23.53
N TRP A 580 -16.53 18.96 -23.39
CA TRP A 580 -17.19 19.66 -24.50
C TRP A 580 -16.33 20.82 -25.01
N TYR A 581 -15.79 21.63 -24.10
CA TYR A 581 -14.91 22.73 -24.45
C TYR A 581 -13.59 22.22 -25.03
N ARG A 582 -12.93 21.28 -24.34
CA ARG A 582 -11.60 20.78 -24.73
C ARG A 582 -11.64 20.06 -26.07
N VAL A 583 -12.59 19.15 -26.28
CA VAL A 583 -12.75 18.43 -27.55
C VAL A 583 -13.21 19.37 -28.66
N GLY A 584 -14.07 20.36 -28.37
CA GLY A 584 -14.46 21.38 -29.34
C GLY A 584 -13.29 22.25 -29.82
N MET A 585 -12.41 22.66 -28.90
CA MET A 585 -11.18 23.39 -29.26
C MET A 585 -10.22 22.54 -30.09
N LEU A 586 -10.06 21.25 -29.75
CA LEU A 586 -9.27 20.31 -30.56
C LEU A 586 -9.88 20.14 -31.95
N TYR A 587 -11.20 19.94 -32.04
CA TYR A 587 -11.91 19.80 -33.31
C TYR A 587 -11.70 21.02 -34.22
N ALA A 588 -11.82 22.24 -33.67
CA ALA A 588 -11.51 23.46 -34.42
C ALA A 588 -10.08 23.46 -34.96
N GLY A 589 -9.09 23.06 -34.15
CA GLY A 589 -7.71 22.92 -34.61
C GLY A 589 -7.56 21.91 -35.76
N LYS A 590 -8.26 20.76 -35.69
CA LYS A 590 -8.22 19.76 -36.76
C LYS A 590 -8.90 20.22 -38.05
N LEU A 591 -9.91 21.08 -37.96
CA LEU A 591 -10.52 21.72 -39.13
C LEU A 591 -9.53 22.68 -39.83
N GLU A 592 -8.74 23.46 -39.07
CA GLU A 592 -7.72 24.34 -39.63
C GLU A 592 -6.59 23.57 -40.32
N GLU A 593 -6.10 22.49 -39.69
CA GLU A 593 -5.12 21.58 -40.30
C GLU A 593 -5.63 21.02 -41.64
N ALA A 594 -6.95 20.84 -41.79
CA ALA A 594 -7.61 20.39 -43.02
C ALA A 594 -8.02 21.53 -43.98
N GLY A 595 -7.65 22.78 -43.71
CA GLY A 595 -7.97 23.96 -44.53
C GLY A 595 -9.41 24.49 -44.39
N GLN A 596 -10.19 23.98 -43.44
CA GLN A 596 -11.61 24.34 -43.22
C GLN A 596 -11.76 25.51 -42.22
N ASN A 597 -11.04 26.61 -42.47
CA ASN A 597 -10.89 27.74 -41.54
C ASN A 597 -12.22 28.40 -41.10
N GLN A 598 -13.20 28.46 -42.01
CA GLN A 598 -14.51 29.04 -41.69
C GLN A 598 -15.27 28.19 -40.66
N MET A 599 -15.24 26.87 -40.81
CA MET A 599 -15.87 25.94 -39.87
C MET A 599 -15.13 25.94 -38.52
N ALA A 600 -13.79 26.01 -38.54
CA ALA A 600 -13.00 26.14 -37.31
C ALA A 600 -13.37 27.39 -36.49
N ALA A 601 -13.57 28.53 -37.16
CA ALA A 601 -13.99 29.78 -36.52
C ALA A 601 -15.40 29.64 -35.89
N GLN A 602 -16.33 28.97 -36.57
CA GLN A 602 -17.69 28.72 -36.05
C GLN A 602 -17.67 27.82 -34.80
N VAL A 603 -16.87 26.76 -34.80
CA VAL A 603 -16.72 25.87 -33.64
C VAL A 603 -16.14 26.65 -32.45
N ARG A 604 -15.09 27.46 -32.65
CA ARG A 604 -14.51 28.28 -31.57
C ARG A 604 -15.50 29.29 -31.00
N ALA A 605 -16.27 29.96 -31.84
CA ALA A 605 -17.31 30.89 -31.37
C ALA A 605 -18.35 30.16 -30.51
N THR A 606 -18.81 28.99 -30.98
CA THR A 606 -19.74 28.14 -30.24
C THR A 606 -19.16 27.73 -28.89
N VAL A 607 -17.92 27.26 -28.86
CA VAL A 607 -17.26 26.73 -27.66
C VAL A 607 -16.96 27.82 -26.63
N LYS A 608 -16.58 29.02 -27.08
CA LYS A 608 -16.27 30.15 -26.20
C LYS A 608 -17.52 30.84 -25.62
N GLY A 609 -18.71 30.49 -26.11
CA GLY A 609 -19.96 31.13 -25.72
C GLY A 609 -19.98 32.58 -26.20
N SER A 610 -20.42 32.79 -27.45
CA SER A 610 -20.70 34.12 -28.00
C SER A 610 -21.50 35.00 -27.03
#